data_AF-A0A0Q2LZH4-F1
#
_entry.id   AF-A0A0Q2LZH4-F1
#
_cell.length_a   1.000
_cell.length_b   1.000
_cell.length_c   1.000
_cell.angle_alpha   90.00
_cell.angle_beta   90.00
_cell.angle_gamma   90.00
#
_symmetry.space_group_name_H-M   'P 1'
#
loop_
_entity.id
_entity.type
_entity.pdbx_description
1 polymer ?
#
loop_
_entity_poly.entity_id
_entity_poly.type
_entity_poly.pdbx_seq_one_letter_code
_entity_poly.pdbx_strand_id
1 'polypeptide(L)'
;MSVLRERVTKVWLGLMLATCVTTWVLSKDLFSLDVAMVGTFVIAAVKVSYVMLDFMELRCAPLPVRFAFQAWPVVVTMVILGFWFVTPNRV
;
A
#
# COMPACT_ATOMS: atom_id res chain seq x y z
N MET A 1 -25.61 15.55 8.93
CA MET A 1 -24.44 14.69 9.20
C MET A 1 -23.38 14.98 8.14
N SER A 2 -22.21 15.52 8.51
CA SER A 2 -21.17 15.82 7.51
C SER A 2 -20.42 14.54 7.15
N VAL A 3 -20.66 14.02 5.96
CA VAL A 3 -20.07 12.76 5.43
C VAL A 3 -18.53 12.81 5.41
N LEU A 4 -17.93 14.00 5.37
CA LEU A 4 -16.48 14.21 5.45
C LEU A 4 -15.88 13.92 6.84
N ARG A 5 -16.70 13.90 7.90
CA ARG A 5 -16.22 13.62 9.26
C ARG A 5 -15.99 12.12 9.48
N GLU A 6 -16.65 11.28 8.69
CA GLU A 6 -16.53 9.82 8.79
C GLU A 6 -15.11 9.36 8.52
N ARG A 7 -14.61 8.46 9.38
CA ARG A 7 -13.25 7.93 9.29
C ARG A 7 -13.03 7.22 7.95
N VAL A 8 -14.03 6.46 7.51
CA VAL A 8 -14.01 5.73 6.24
C VAL A 8 -13.83 6.68 5.07
N THR A 9 -14.52 7.84 5.05
CA THR A 9 -14.37 8.86 4.00
C THR A 9 -12.96 9.43 3.96
N LYS A 10 -12.33 9.67 5.11
CA LYS A 10 -10.95 10.15 5.18
C LYS A 10 -9.95 9.11 4.67
N VAL A 11 -10.12 7.84 5.06
CA VAL A 11 -9.28 6.74 4.57
C VAL A 11 -9.45 6.59 3.06
N TRP A 12 -10.68 6.65 2.56
CA TRP A 12 -10.98 6.62 1.14
C TRP A 12 -10.27 7.74 0.36
N LEU A 13 -10.34 8.99 0.83
CA LEU A 13 -9.61 10.10 0.21
C LEU A 13 -8.11 9.87 0.20
N GLY A 14 -7.55 9.33 1.29
CA GLY A 14 -6.15 8.94 1.35
C GLY A 14 -5.79 7.85 0.33
N LEU A 15 -6.63 6.83 0.17
CA LEU A 15 -6.46 5.78 -0.83
C LEU A 15 -6.55 6.31 -2.27
N MET A 16 -7.45 7.25 -2.52
CA MET A 16 -7.54 7.95 -3.80
C MET A 16 -6.25 8.70 -4.08
N LEU A 17 -5.78 9.52 -3.15
CA LEU A 17 -4.52 10.26 -3.29
C LEU A 17 -3.33 9.32 -3.51
N ALA A 18 -3.24 8.23 -2.75
CA ALA A 18 -2.21 7.21 -2.94
C ALA A 18 -2.25 6.61 -4.35
N THR A 19 -3.44 6.37 -4.90
CA THR A 19 -3.63 5.92 -6.28
C THR A 19 -3.18 6.98 -7.28
N CYS A 20 -3.50 8.26 -7.03
CA CYS A 20 -3.06 9.36 -7.86
C CYS A 20 -1.53 9.44 -7.94
N VAL A 21 -0.87 9.30 -6.79
CA VAL A 21 0.59 9.31 -6.67
C VAL A 21 1.20 8.14 -7.45
N THR A 22 0.69 6.92 -7.28
CA THR A 22 1.23 5.77 -8.04
C THR A 22 1.02 5.93 -9.53
N THR A 23 -0.16 6.39 -9.98
CA THR A 23 -0.50 6.43 -11.40
C THR A 23 0.20 7.56 -12.14
N TRP A 24 0.26 8.77 -11.56
CA TRP A 24 0.73 9.96 -12.27
C TRP A 24 2.07 10.52 -11.80
N VAL A 25 2.52 10.17 -10.60
CA VAL A 25 3.82 10.64 -10.09
C VAL A 25 4.88 9.58 -10.33
N LEU A 26 4.68 8.36 -9.82
CA LEU A 26 5.67 7.29 -9.93
C LEU A 26 5.79 6.69 -11.34
N SER A 27 4.75 6.79 -12.17
CA SER A 27 4.80 6.33 -13.57
C SER A 27 5.51 7.30 -14.53
N LYS A 28 5.99 8.46 -14.05
CA LYS A 28 6.76 9.38 -14.89
C LYS A 28 8.23 8.95 -14.92
N ASP A 29 8.91 9.21 -16.04
CA ASP A 29 10.36 9.04 -16.20
C ASP A 29 11.20 10.02 -15.35
N LEU A 30 10.60 10.66 -14.33
CA LEU A 30 11.29 11.51 -13.36
C LEU A 30 12.05 10.70 -12.31
N PHE A 31 11.72 9.43 -12.10
CA PHE A 31 12.31 8.59 -11.07
C PHE A 31 13.15 7.48 -11.68
N SER A 32 14.20 7.06 -10.96
CA SER A 32 14.89 5.83 -11.33
C SER A 32 13.95 4.63 -11.17
N LEU A 33 14.19 3.59 -11.98
CA LEU A 33 13.39 2.36 -11.96
C LEU A 33 13.27 1.78 -10.55
N ASP A 34 14.37 1.80 -9.78
CA ASP A 34 14.41 1.32 -8.40
C ASP A 34 13.53 2.14 -7.45
N VAL A 35 13.54 3.48 -7.59
CA VAL A 35 12.71 4.37 -6.75
C VAL A 35 11.23 4.20 -7.09
N ALA A 36 10.89 4.13 -8.38
CA ALA A 36 9.52 3.90 -8.83
C ALA A 36 8.99 2.53 -8.36
N MET A 37 9.82 1.49 -8.44
CA MET A 37 9.47 0.13 -8.00
C MET A 37 9.24 0.07 -6.49
N VAL A 38 10.23 0.52 -5.69
CA VAL A 38 10.12 0.53 -4.22
C VAL A 38 8.93 1.38 -3.77
N GLY A 39 8.80 2.59 -4.31
CA GLY A 39 7.71 3.49 -3.97
C GLY A 39 6.34 2.89 -4.27
N THR A 40 6.17 2.24 -5.42
CA THR A 40 4.90 1.64 -5.83
C THR A 40 4.49 0.53 -4.86
N PHE A 41 5.41 -0.38 -4.53
CA PHE A 41 5.11 -1.50 -3.64
C PHE A 41 4.93 -1.09 -2.18
N VAL A 42 5.64 -0.07 -1.71
CA VAL A 42 5.42 0.52 -0.39
C VAL A 42 4.03 1.16 -0.31
N ILE A 43 3.66 1.98 -1.30
CA ILE A 43 2.32 2.59 -1.35
C ILE A 43 1.24 1.51 -1.44
N ALA A 44 1.45 0.45 -2.24
CA ALA A 44 0.53 -0.68 -2.33
C ALA A 44 0.33 -1.39 -0.98
N ALA A 45 1.40 -1.67 -0.23
CA ALA A 45 1.32 -2.29 1.10
C ALA A 45 0.52 -1.43 2.09
N VAL A 46 0.74 -0.12 2.07
CA VAL A 46 0.00 0.85 2.89
C VAL A 46 -1.48 0.85 2.51
N LYS A 47 -1.80 0.90 1.20
CA LYS A 47 -3.18 0.86 0.71
C LYS A 47 -3.91 -0.40 1.16
N VAL A 48 -3.29 -1.57 0.96
CA VAL A 48 -3.86 -2.87 1.37
C VAL A 48 -4.13 -2.88 2.88
N SER A 49 -3.19 -2.39 3.69
CA SER A 49 -3.35 -2.31 5.15
C SER A 49 -4.56 -1.46 5.56
N TYR A 50 -4.77 -0.31 4.91
CA TYR A 50 -5.94 0.54 5.16
C TYR A 50 -7.25 -0.12 4.71
N VAL A 51 -7.26 -0.76 3.54
CA VAL A 51 -8.44 -1.50 3.05
C VAL A 51 -8.84 -2.61 4.02
N MET A 52 -7.87 -3.40 4.48
CA MET A 52 -8.12 -4.48 5.43
C MET A 52 -8.71 -3.96 6.74
N LEU A 53 -8.11 -2.93 7.33
CA LEU A 53 -8.55 -2.43 8.64
C LEU A 53 -9.91 -1.72 8.57
N ASP A 54 -10.15 -0.94 7.53
CA ASP A 54 -11.27 0.02 7.50
C ASP A 54 -12.41 -0.36 6.56
N PHE A 55 -12.18 -1.24 5.57
CA PHE A 55 -13.24 -1.70 4.65
C PHE A 55 -13.58 -3.19 4.85
N MET A 56 -12.67 -4.00 5.40
CA MET A 56 -12.97 -5.38 5.79
C MET A 56 -13.30 -5.52 7.29
N GLU A 57 -13.46 -4.40 7.98
CA GLU A 57 -13.81 -4.32 9.41
C GLU A 57 -12.83 -5.06 10.36
N LEU A 58 -11.62 -5.41 9.89
CA LEU A 58 -10.60 -6.10 10.68
C LEU A 58 -10.03 -5.25 11.82
N ARG A 59 -10.37 -3.96 11.89
CA ARG A 59 -9.99 -3.08 13.01
C ARG A 59 -10.53 -3.57 14.35
N CYS A 60 -11.73 -4.17 14.35
CA CYS A 60 -12.39 -4.73 15.53
C CYS A 60 -12.12 -6.22 15.74
N ALA A 61 -11.34 -6.85 14.84
CA ALA A 61 -11.01 -8.26 14.93
C ALA A 61 -10.04 -8.56 16.09
N PRO A 62 -10.03 -9.79 16.62
CA PRO A 62 -9.07 -10.22 17.63
C PRO A 62 -7.61 -10.05 17.15
N LEU A 63 -6.73 -9.67 18.08
CA LEU A 63 -5.35 -9.26 17.80
C LEU A 63 -4.54 -10.21 16.90
N PRO A 64 -4.60 -11.56 17.05
CA PRO A 64 -3.81 -12.46 16.21
C PRO A 64 -4.19 -12.35 14.72
N VAL A 65 -5.49 -12.25 14.45
CA VAL A 65 -6.03 -12.14 13.09
C VAL A 65 -5.64 -10.81 12.48
N ARG A 66 -5.80 -9.73 13.24
CA ARG A 66 -5.41 -8.39 12.80
C ARG A 66 -3.92 -8.31 12.50
N PHE A 67 -3.07 -8.93 13.32
CA PHE A 67 -1.63 -8.95 13.11
C PHE A 67 -1.25 -9.76 11.86
N ALA A 68 -1.83 -10.95 11.68
CA ALA A 68 -1.58 -11.77 10.50
C ALA A 68 -1.88 -11.03 9.19
N PHE A 69 -3.03 -10.35 9.13
CA PHE A 69 -3.42 -9.56 7.96
C PHE A 69 -2.59 -8.30 7.75
N GLN A 70 -2.11 -7.65 8.81
CA GLN A 70 -1.19 -6.50 8.67
C GLN A 70 0.24 -6.93 8.30
N ALA A 71 0.71 -8.06 8.81
CA ALA A 71 2.04 -8.59 8.52
C ALA A 71 2.14 -9.09 7.08
N TRP A 72 1.06 -9.67 6.54
CA TRP A 72 1.01 -10.19 5.18
C TRP A 72 1.48 -9.20 4.09
N PRO A 73 0.90 -7.99 3.92
CA PRO A 73 1.36 -7.06 2.90
C PRO A 73 2.81 -6.61 3.10
N VAL A 74 3.30 -6.55 4.34
CA VAL A 74 4.71 -6.24 4.62
C VAL A 74 5.61 -7.37 4.12
N VAL A 75 5.29 -8.63 4.46
CA VAL A 75 6.05 -9.80 4.02
C VAL A 75 6.05 -9.91 2.50
N VAL A 76 4.89 -9.78 1.86
CA VAL A 76 4.78 -9.85 0.40
C VAL A 76 5.61 -8.76 -0.27
N THR A 77 5.53 -7.52 0.21
CA THR A 77 6.35 -6.42 -0.32
C THR A 77 7.85 -6.69 -0.15
N MET A 78 8.28 -7.17 1.02
CA MET A 78 9.68 -7.53 1.25
C MET A 78 10.16 -8.65 0.32
N VAL A 79 9.34 -9.66 0.08
CA VAL A 79 9.66 -10.75 -0.85
C VAL A 79 9.79 -10.24 -2.28
N ILE A 80 8.83 -9.43 -2.75
CA ILE A 80 8.86 -8.88 -4.11
C ILE A 80 10.06 -7.97 -4.32
N LEU A 81 10.32 -7.05 -3.38
CA LEU A 81 11.49 -6.17 -3.47
C LEU A 81 12.80 -6.95 -3.31
N GLY A 82 12.83 -7.99 -2.49
CA GLY A 82 13.96 -8.91 -2.41
C GLY A 82 14.27 -9.54 -3.76
N PHE A 83 13.27 -10.07 -4.46
CA PHE A 83 13.44 -10.59 -5.82
C PHE A 83 13.91 -9.52 -6.80
N TRP A 84 13.35 -8.32 -6.74
CA TRP A 84 13.77 -7.19 -7.56
C TRP A 84 15.27 -6.89 -7.40
N PHE A 85 15.75 -6.85 -6.17
CA PHE A 85 17.15 -6.51 -5.89
C PHE A 85 18.14 -7.65 -6.15
N VAL A 86 17.73 -8.91 -5.95
CA VAL A 86 18.57 -10.09 -6.16
C VAL A 86 18.71 -10.45 -7.64
N THR A 87 17.75 -10.09 -8.49
CA THR A 87 17.77 -10.46 -9.91
C THR A 87 18.86 -9.68 -10.68
N PRO A 88 19.91 -10.35 -11.21
CA PRO A 88 21.08 -9.66 -11.80
C PRO A 88 20.83 -9.03 -13.16
N ASN A 89 19.80 -9.49 -13.89
CA ASN A 89 19.53 -9.07 -15.26
C ASN A 89 18.36 -8.10 -15.32
N ARG A 90 18.61 -6.84 -14.94
CA ARG A 90 17.68 -5.74 -15.23
C ARG A 90 18.05 -5.19 -16.60
N VAL A 91 17.23 -5.53 -17.60
CA VAL A 91 17.34 -5.05 -19.00
C VAL A 91 17.35 -3.53 -19.08
#